data_AF-A0A348N508-F1
#
_entry.id   AF-A0A348N508-F1
#
_cell.length_a   1.000
_cell.length_b   1.000
_cell.length_c   1.000
_cell.angle_alpha   90.00
_cell.angle_beta   90.00
_cell.angle_gamma   90.00
#
_symmetry.space_group_name_H-M   'P 1'
#
loop_
_entity.id
_entity.type
_entity.pdbx_description
1 polymer ?
#
loop_
_entity_poly.entity_id
_entity_poly.type
_entity_poly.pdbx_seq_one_letter_code
_entity_poly.pdbx_strand_id
1 'polypeptide(L)' 'MADLAFNGFSPHCTRHTFATQAKRCGMEPGIVKRILGHSLRSDVTEYYYAHPKFSDFENEIRKLTFS' A
#
# COMPACT_ATOMS: atom_id res chain seq x y z
N MET A 1 -5.52 6.24 -33.97
CA MET A 1 -5.69 6.44 -32.52
C MET A 1 -4.34 6.88 -31.99
N ALA A 2 -4.21 8.20 -31.77
CA ALA A 2 -2.95 8.85 -31.44
C ALA A 2 -2.36 8.31 -30.13
N ASP A 3 -1.09 7.94 -30.19
CA ASP A 3 -0.06 8.07 -29.15
C ASP A 3 -0.58 8.51 -27.76
N LEU A 4 -1.14 7.56 -26.99
CA LEU A 4 -1.28 7.74 -25.55
C LEU A 4 0.14 7.66 -24.99
N ALA A 5 0.74 8.83 -24.79
CA ALA A 5 2.10 9.01 -24.31
C ALA A 5 2.27 8.46 -22.88
N PHE A 6 2.36 7.14 -22.73
CA PHE A 6 2.71 6.45 -21.48
C PHE A 6 4.23 6.40 -21.25
N ASN A 7 5.00 7.30 -21.87
CA ASN A 7 6.45 7.36 -21.69
C ASN A 7 6.79 7.60 -20.21
N GLY A 8 7.49 6.64 -19.60
CA GLY A 8 7.85 6.68 -18.18
C GLY A 8 6.79 6.09 -17.23
N PHE A 9 5.61 5.70 -17.71
CA PHE A 9 4.64 4.96 -16.92
C PHE A 9 4.91 3.46 -17.02
N SER A 10 4.97 2.81 -15.86
CA SER A 10 5.08 1.35 -15.74
C SER A 10 4.01 0.85 -14.77
N PRO A 11 3.75 -0.47 -14.70
CA PRO A 11 2.90 -1.03 -13.65
C PRO A 11 3.36 -0.65 -12.23
N HIS A 12 4.63 -0.29 -12.02
CA HIS A 12 5.12 0.21 -10.74
C HIS A 12 4.50 1.56 -10.34
N CYS A 13 4.03 2.36 -11.30
CA CYS A 13 3.35 3.62 -11.01
C CYS A 13 2.05 3.39 -10.25
N THR A 14 1.29 2.32 -10.54
CA THR A 14 0.04 2.03 -9.82
C THR A 14 0.31 1.62 -8.38
N ARG A 15 1.41 0.89 -8.14
CA ARG A 15 1.91 0.56 -6.80
C ARG A 15 2.25 1.82 -5.99
N HIS A 16 2.90 2.80 -6.61
CA HIS A 16 3.17 4.10 -5.98
C HIS A 16 1.87 4.86 -5.71
N THR A 17 0.97 4.94 -6.69
CA THR A 17 -0.33 5.61 -6.53
C THR A 17 -1.11 5.00 -5.37
N PHE A 18 -1.17 3.67 -5.27
CA PHE A 18 -1.79 2.98 -4.13
C PHE A 18 -1.15 3.39 -2.81
N ALA A 19 0.18 3.33 -2.70
CA ALA A 19 0.89 3.67 -1.47
C ALA A 19 0.63 5.13 -1.04
N THR A 20 0.62 6.06 -2.00
CA THR A 20 0.32 7.47 -1.74
C THR A 20 -1.12 7.67 -1.27
N GLN A 21 -2.09 7.02 -1.91
CA GLN A 21 -3.50 7.15 -1.51
C GLN A 21 -3.78 6.48 -0.17
N ALA A 22 -3.25 5.29 0.06
CA ALA A 22 -3.32 4.59 1.35
C ALA A 22 -2.83 5.49 2.50
N LYS A 23 -1.70 6.17 2.31
CA LYS A 23 -1.17 7.14 3.27
C LYS A 23 -2.12 8.32 3.49
N ARG A 24 -2.73 8.87 2.42
CA ARG A 24 -3.69 9.98 2.50
C ARG A 24 -4.97 9.58 3.24
N CYS A 25 -5.41 8.34 3.07
CA CYS A 25 -6.56 7.77 3.78
C CYS A 25 -6.24 7.35 5.23
N GLY A 26 -5.02 7.59 5.72
CA GLY A 26 -4.63 7.24 7.09
C GLY A 26 -4.56 5.74 7.35
N MET A 27 -4.23 4.94 6.33
CA MET A 27 -4.00 3.51 6.52
C MET A 27 -2.74 3.26 7.36
N GLU A 28 -2.79 2.22 8.18
CA GLU A 28 -1.67 1.80 9.03
C GLU A 28 -0.44 1.41 8.16
N PRO A 29 0.73 2.06 8.35
CA PRO A 29 1.90 1.85 7.50
C PRO A 29 2.39 0.40 7.40
N GLY A 30 2.34 -0.39 8.47
CA GLY A 30 2.75 -1.79 8.49
C GLY A 30 1.86 -2.67 7.65
N ILE A 31 0.55 -2.50 7.75
CA ILE A 31 -0.45 -3.16 6.92
C ILE A 31 -0.27 -2.77 5.46
N VAL A 32 -0.03 -1.48 5.15
CA VAL A 32 0.26 -1.03 3.77
C VAL A 32 1.53 -1.68 3.21
N LYS A 33 2.62 -1.74 3.99
CA LYS A 33 3.85 -2.44 3.61
C LYS A 33 3.59 -3.93 3.35
N ARG A 34 2.79 -4.60 4.17
CA ARG A 34 2.42 -6.02 4.00
C ARG A 34 1.56 -6.26 2.76
N ILE A 35 0.57 -5.40 2.49
CA ILE A 35 -0.26 -5.44 1.26
C ILE A 35 0.62 -5.28 0.02
N LEU A 36 1.59 -4.38 0.09
CA LEU A 36 2.59 -4.18 -0.96
C LEU A 36 3.59 -5.35 -1.04
N GLY A 37 3.68 -6.24 -0.05
CA GLY A 37 4.69 -7.30 -0.02
C GLY A 37 6.11 -6.80 0.28
N HIS A 38 6.24 -5.68 0.99
CA HIS A 38 7.54 -5.25 1.52
C HIS A 38 7.96 -6.12 2.71
N SER A 39 9.26 -6.40 2.80
CA SER A 39 9.86 -6.99 4.00
C SER A 39 9.79 -6.00 5.16
N LEU A 40 9.37 -6.48 6.32
CA LEU A 40 9.35 -5.71 7.57
C LEU A 40 10.58 -5.95 8.44
N ARG A 41 11.59 -6.67 7.95
CA ARG A 41 12.77 -7.04 8.77
C ARG A 41 13.54 -5.85 9.34
N SER A 42 13.45 -4.67 8.71
CA SER A 42 14.04 -3.44 9.23
C SER A 42 13.23 -2.79 10.36
N ASP A 43 11.99 -3.23 10.58
CA ASP A 43 11.08 -2.79 11.63
C ASP A 43 10.82 -3.95 12.59
N VAL A 44 11.77 -4.14 13.50
CA VAL A 44 11.80 -5.27 14.45
C VAL A 44 10.51 -5.33 15.27
N THR A 45 9.95 -4.18 15.64
CA THR A 45 8.72 -4.09 16.44
C THR A 45 7.50 -4.59 15.65
N GLU A 46 7.31 -4.13 14.41
CA GLU A 46 6.24 -4.62 13.53
C GLU A 46 6.43 -6.08 13.10
N TYR A 47 7.67 -6.53 12.95
CA TYR A 47 7.97 -7.89 12.49
C TYR A 47 7.74 -8.94 13.58
N TYR A 48 8.13 -8.66 14.84
CA TYR A 48 8.06 -9.64 15.93
C TYR A 48 6.81 -9.54 16.79
N TYR A 49 6.21 -8.35 16.95
CA TYR A 49 5.12 -8.16 17.91
C TYR A 49 3.76 -7.95 17.24
N ALA A 50 3.72 -7.36 16.04
CA ALA A 50 2.48 -7.17 15.31
C ALA A 50 2.11 -8.42 14.50
N HIS A 51 1.02 -9.07 14.89
CA HIS A 51 0.43 -10.22 14.19
C HIS A 51 -0.94 -9.82 13.64
N PRO A 52 -0.99 -9.01 12.56
CA PRO A 52 -2.25 -8.55 12.00
C PRO A 52 -3.04 -9.75 11.48
N LYS A 53 -4.32 -9.79 11.84
CA LYS A 53 -5.30 -10.73 11.32
C LYS A 53 -5.79 -10.25 9.96
N PHE A 54 -6.38 -11.16 9.19
CA PHE A 54 -6.99 -10.81 7.90
C PHE A 54 -8.01 -9.65 8.01
N SER A 55 -8.78 -9.60 9.09
CA SER A 55 -9.72 -8.51 9.38
C SER A 55 -9.04 -7.13 9.47
N ASP A 56 -7.80 -7.07 9.95
CA ASP A 56 -7.07 -5.80 10.07
C ASP A 56 -6.75 -5.27 8.67
N PHE A 57 -6.35 -6.15 7.75
CA PHE A 57 -6.16 -5.78 6.34
C PHE A 57 -7.46 -5.30 5.68
N GLU A 58 -8.58 -6.00 5.91
CA GLU A 58 -9.87 -5.58 5.38
C GLU A 58 -10.29 -4.20 5.92
N ASN A 59 -10.12 -3.98 7.22
CA ASN A 59 -10.44 -2.71 7.87
C ASN A 59 -9.61 -1.56 7.30
N GLU A 60 -8.31 -1.77 7.09
CA GLU A 60 -7.45 -0.77 6.46
C GLU A 60 -7.83 -0.52 5.00
N ILE A 61 -8.09 -1.57 4.21
CA ILE A 61 -8.52 -1.42 2.81
C ILE A 61 -9.83 -0.65 2.68
N ARG A 62 -10.77 -0.82 3.61
CA ARG A 62 -12.04 -0.07 3.64
C ARG A 62 -11.87 1.44 3.83
N LYS A 63 -10.73 1.90 4.35
CA LYS A 63 -10.41 3.34 4.45
C LYS A 63 -10.09 3.96 3.08
N LEU A 64 -9.69 3.13 2.10
CA LEU A 64 -9.27 3.60 0.79
C LEU A 64 -10.45 4.26 0.06
N THR A 65 -10.33 5.55 -0.16
CA THR A 65 -11.30 6.37 -0.89
C THR A 65 -10.56 7.20 -1.92
N PHE A 66 -11.12 7.29 -3.13
CA PHE A 66 -10.58 8.12 -4.20
C PHE A 66 -11.51 9.33 -4.34
N SER A 67 -11.06 10.48 -3.82
CA SER A 67 -11.72 11.78 -4.00
C SER A 67 -11.18 12.54 -5.21
#